data_AF-A0A0N1KQB6-F1
#
_entry.id   AF-A0A0N1KQB6-F1
#
_cell.length_a   1.000
_cell.length_b   1.000
_cell.length_c   1.000
_cell.angle_alpha   90.00
_cell.angle_beta   90.00
_cell.angle_gamma   90.00
#
_symmetry.space_group_name_H-M   'P 1'
#
loop_
_entity.id
_entity.type
_entity.pdbx_description
1 polymer ?
#
loop_
_entity_poly.entity_id
_entity_poly.type
_entity_poly.pdbx_seq_one_letter_code
_entity_poly.pdbx_strand_id
1 'polypeptide(L)'
;MSGAQVFARKVRRLVLNRQGTEAQIFLLTPGGEGFLYLRSDGFAHFAQGLGAEEVVGFALGKGRVELRFQDGSALTLRYRLGRWVKVLHFS
;
A
#
# COMPACT_ATOMS: atom_id res chain seq x y z
N MET A 1 -7.26 9.75 14.25
CA MET A 1 -6.41 8.67 13.70
C MET A 1 -6.25 8.96 12.22
N SER A 2 -5.02 8.93 11.68
CA SER A 2 -4.80 9.28 10.26
C SER A 2 -5.28 8.20 9.30
N GLY A 3 -5.49 8.55 8.04
CA GLY A 3 -5.78 7.64 6.94
C GLY A 3 -4.74 6.52 6.87
N ALA A 4 -3.45 6.86 6.93
CA ALA A 4 -2.37 5.88 6.97
C ALA A 4 -2.47 4.91 8.17
N GLN A 5 -2.82 5.39 9.37
CA GLN A 5 -2.99 4.54 10.55
C GLN A 5 -4.16 3.58 10.40
N VAL A 6 -5.30 4.08 9.93
CA VAL A 6 -6.50 3.26 9.67
C VAL A 6 -6.20 2.22 8.61
N PHE A 7 -5.56 2.61 7.51
CA PHE A 7 -5.18 1.70 6.44
C PHE A 7 -4.18 0.64 6.91
N ALA A 8 -3.17 1.02 7.67
CA ALA A 8 -2.17 0.09 8.20
C ALA A 8 -2.76 -1.03 9.06
N ARG A 9 -3.87 -0.78 9.78
CA ARG A 9 -4.57 -1.81 10.56
C ARG A 9 -5.26 -2.86 9.69
N LYS A 10 -5.72 -2.46 8.49
CA LYS A 10 -6.35 -3.36 7.51
C LYS A 10 -5.33 -4.27 6.83
N VAL A 11 -4.08 -3.82 6.63
CA VAL A 11 -3.04 -4.58 5.91
C VAL A 11 -2.68 -5.90 6.61
N ARG A 12 -2.86 -7.01 5.89
CA ARG A 12 -2.50 -8.37 6.34
C ARG A 12 -1.23 -8.89 5.68
N ARG A 13 -1.12 -8.73 4.37
CA ARG A 13 -0.03 -9.25 3.55
C ARG A 13 0.26 -8.32 2.39
N LEU A 14 1.49 -8.37 1.88
CA LEU A 14 1.92 -7.68 0.68
C LEU A 14 2.63 -8.67 -0.24
N VAL A 15 2.27 -8.66 -1.52
CA VAL A 15 3.00 -9.31 -2.60
C VAL A 15 3.49 -8.21 -3.53
N LEU A 16 4.79 -8.18 -3.80
CA LEU A 16 5.43 -7.24 -4.73
C LEU A 16 6.11 -8.07 -5.81
N ASN A 17 5.93 -7.71 -7.08
CA ASN A 17 6.63 -8.39 -8.16
C ASN A 17 8.15 -8.12 -8.10
N ARG A 18 8.94 -8.96 -8.78
CA ARG A 18 10.41 -8.86 -8.77
C ARG A 18 10.92 -7.51 -9.29
N GLN A 19 10.19 -6.91 -10.22
CA GLN A 19 10.52 -5.65 -10.87
C GLN A 19 10.21 -4.43 -9.98
N GLY A 20 9.37 -4.59 -8.95
CA GLY A 20 8.90 -3.49 -8.12
C GLY A 20 7.95 -2.55 -8.85
N THR A 21 7.22 -3.04 -9.84
CA THR A 21 6.26 -2.28 -10.66
C THR A 21 4.81 -2.67 -10.39
N GLU A 22 4.58 -3.77 -9.67
CA GLU A 22 3.24 -4.21 -9.29
C GLU A 22 3.20 -4.71 -7.84
N ALA A 23 2.15 -4.33 -7.11
CA ALA A 23 1.91 -4.75 -5.74
C ALA A 23 0.45 -5.16 -5.52
N GLN A 24 0.24 -6.21 -4.72
CA GLN A 24 -1.04 -6.58 -4.15
C GLN A 24 -0.96 -6.45 -2.62
N ILE A 25 -1.73 -5.51 -2.07
CA ILE A 25 -1.85 -5.29 -0.63
C ILE A 25 -3.13 -5.96 -0.17
N PHE A 26 -3.02 -7.06 0.56
CA PHE A 26 -4.17 -7.78 1.11
C PHE A 26 -4.68 -7.07 2.35
N LEU A 27 -5.98 -6.82 2.39
CA LEU A 27 -6.67 -6.04 3.40
C LEU A 27 -7.78 -6.87 4.04
N LEU A 28 -7.83 -6.85 5.37
CA LEU A 28 -8.95 -7.38 6.13
C LEU A 28 -10.06 -6.33 6.23
N THR A 29 -11.29 -6.76 5.96
CA THR A 29 -12.53 -5.97 6.11
C THR A 29 -13.52 -6.72 7.00
N PRO A 30 -14.60 -6.05 7.47
CA PRO A 30 -15.69 -6.75 8.13
C PRO A 30 -16.31 -7.88 7.29
N GLY A 31 -16.27 -7.77 5.96
CA GLY A 31 -16.84 -8.76 5.03
C GLY A 31 -15.88 -9.85 4.55
N GLY A 32 -14.63 -9.89 5.04
CA GLY A 32 -13.61 -10.84 4.63
C GLY A 32 -12.32 -10.18 4.13
N GLU A 33 -11.57 -10.88 3.28
CA GLU A 33 -10.31 -10.39 2.72
C GLU A 33 -10.52 -9.89 1.28
N GLY A 34 -9.90 -8.75 0.97
CA GLY A 34 -9.78 -8.22 -0.39
C GLY A 34 -8.35 -7.72 -0.62
N PHE A 35 -8.09 -7.11 -1.77
CA PHE A 35 -6.79 -6.49 -2.02
C PHE A 35 -6.89 -5.16 -2.74
N LEU A 36 -5.93 -4.29 -2.43
CA LEU A 36 -5.56 -3.16 -3.25
C LEU A 36 -4.48 -3.62 -4.23
N TYR A 37 -4.76 -3.51 -5.53
CA TYR A 37 -3.79 -3.72 -6.59
C TYR A 37 -3.21 -2.39 -7.03
N LEU A 38 -1.89 -2.33 -7.12
CA LEU A 38 -1.14 -1.17 -7.57
C LEU A 38 -0.24 -1.59 -8.72
N ARG A 39 -0.22 -0.80 -9.78
CA ARG A 39 0.75 -0.90 -10.85
C ARG A 39 1.31 0.48 -11.15
N SER A 40 2.63 0.58 -11.17
CA SER A 40 3.33 1.75 -11.67
C SER A 40 4.42 1.26 -12.61
N ASP A 41 4.23 1.53 -13.89
CA ASP A 41 5.31 1.47 -14.87
C ASP A 41 5.70 2.89 -15.28
N GLY A 42 6.75 3.04 -16.09
CA GLY A 42 7.26 4.36 -16.49
C GLY A 42 6.27 5.21 -17.30
N PHE A 43 5.07 4.69 -17.59
CA PHE A 43 4.07 5.32 -18.43
C PHE A 43 2.72 5.49 -17.74
N ALA A 44 2.35 4.59 -16.82
CA ALA A 44 1.04 4.59 -16.17
C ALA A 44 1.11 4.29 -14.66
N HIS A 45 0.24 4.96 -13.91
CA HIS A 45 -0.04 4.68 -12.52
C HIS A 45 -1.49 4.21 -12.38
N PHE A 46 -1.68 3.05 -11.78
CA PHE A 46 -2.98 2.41 -11.65
C PHE A 46 -3.17 1.86 -10.24
N ALA A 47 -4.33 2.17 -9.65
CA ALA A 47 -4.78 1.63 -8.38
C ALA A 47 -6.21 1.09 -8.55
N GLN A 48 -6.46 -0.14 -8.12
CA GLN A 48 -7.77 -0.78 -8.23
C GLN A 48 -8.02 -1.70 -7.04
N GLY A 49 -9.30 -1.87 -6.70
CA GLY A 49 -9.75 -2.78 -5.66
C GLY A 49 -10.00 -2.03 -4.37
N LEU A 50 -9.90 -2.75 -3.26
CA LEU A 50 -10.36 -2.28 -1.97
C LEU A 50 -9.48 -1.13 -1.44
N GLY A 51 -10.10 0.00 -1.11
CA GLY A 51 -9.41 1.16 -0.55
C GLY A 51 -8.57 1.94 -1.57
N ALA A 52 -8.79 1.73 -2.87
CA ALA A 52 -8.14 2.51 -3.93
C ALA A 52 -8.52 3.99 -3.84
N GLU A 53 -9.78 4.28 -3.50
CA GLU A 53 -10.33 5.61 -3.28
C GLU A 53 -9.72 6.34 -2.07
N GLU A 54 -9.16 5.59 -1.12
CA GLU A 54 -8.48 6.16 0.06
C GLU A 54 -7.06 6.65 -0.27
N VAL A 55 -6.47 6.15 -1.36
CA VAL A 55 -5.08 6.41 -1.75
C VAL A 55 -5.05 7.47 -2.85
N VAL A 56 -4.47 8.63 -2.55
CA VAL A 56 -4.32 9.74 -3.52
C VAL A 56 -3.05 9.63 -4.37
N GLY A 57 -2.11 8.79 -3.96
CA GLY A 57 -0.89 8.54 -4.70
C GLY A 57 -0.08 7.43 -4.08
N PHE A 58 0.82 6.83 -4.87
CA PHE A 58 1.70 5.78 -4.39
C PHE A 58 3.01 5.75 -5.17
N ALA A 59 4.02 5.12 -4.57
CA ALA A 59 5.28 4.80 -5.22
C ALA A 59 5.64 3.33 -4.96
N LEU A 60 6.13 2.66 -6.00
CA LEU A 60 6.64 1.29 -5.91
C LEU A 60 8.16 1.30 -6.07
N GLY A 61 8.82 0.41 -5.36
CA GLY A 61 10.25 0.20 -5.48
C GLY A 61 10.65 -1.18 -4.96
N LYS A 62 11.89 -1.59 -5.20
CA LYS A 62 12.38 -2.90 -4.74
C LYS A 62 12.21 -3.04 -3.22
N GLY A 63 11.30 -3.94 -2.81
CA GLY A 63 10.99 -4.19 -1.41
C GLY A 63 10.31 -3.03 -0.69
N ARG A 64 9.68 -2.09 -1.41
CA ARG A 64 9.01 -0.93 -0.81
C ARG A 64 7.73 -0.56 -1.56
N VAL A 65 6.68 -0.26 -0.81
CA VAL A 65 5.47 0.41 -1.28
C VAL A 65 5.21 1.62 -0.40
N GLU A 66 5.04 2.79 -0.98
CA GLU A 66 4.61 4.02 -0.29
C GLU A 66 3.21 4.37 -0.76
N LEU A 67 2.28 4.61 0.17
CA LEU A 67 0.92 5.11 -0.07
C LEU A 67 0.78 6.48 0.56
N ARG A 68 0.10 7.39 -0.13
CA ARG A 68 -0.25 8.73 0.34
C ARG A 68 -1.77 8.86 0.42
N PHE A 69 -2.24 9.53 1.46
CA PHE A 69 -3.65 9.68 1.79
C PHE A 69 -4.08 11.15 1.73
N GLN A 70 -5.39 11.41 1.62
CA GLN A 70 -5.95 12.76 1.50
C GLN A 70 -5.58 13.67 2.68
N ASP A 71 -5.42 13.11 3.88
CA ASP A 71 -5.07 13.85 5.09
C ASP A 71 -3.58 14.19 5.20
N GLY A 72 -2.80 14.00 4.13
CA GLY A 72 -1.36 14.28 4.09
C GLY A 72 -0.50 13.22 4.80
N SER A 73 -1.11 12.19 5.40
CA SER A 73 -0.38 11.07 5.98
C SER A 73 0.16 10.11 4.92
N ALA A 74 1.20 9.36 5.28
CA ALA A 74 1.78 8.35 4.41
C ALA A 74 2.05 7.03 5.13
N LEU A 75 1.79 5.91 4.43
CA LEU A 75 2.12 4.56 4.88
C LEU A 75 3.20 3.98 3.97
N THR A 76 4.33 3.63 4.56
CA THR A 76 5.40 2.89 3.89
C THR A 76 5.41 1.44 4.36
N LEU A 77 5.26 0.50 3.43
CA LEU A 77 5.44 -0.94 3.64
C LEU A 77 6.82 -1.34 3.11
N ARG A 78 7.68 -1.90 3.97
CA ARG A 78 9.07 -2.27 3.62
C ARG A 78 9.36 -3.74 3.88
N TYR A 79 10.02 -4.39 2.95
CA TYR A 79 10.53 -5.74 3.13
C TYR A 79 11.88 -5.67 3.85
N ARG A 80 11.95 -6.22 5.06
CA ARG A 80 13.15 -6.24 5.90
C ARG A 80 13.25 -7.59 6.61
N LEU A 81 14.40 -8.24 6.52
CA LEU A 81 14.70 -9.51 7.20
C LEU A 81 13.63 -10.59 6.94
N GLY A 82 13.21 -10.74 5.68
CA GLY A 82 12.23 -11.74 5.28
C GLY A 82 10.76 -11.38 5.58
N ARG A 83 10.48 -10.18 6.11
CA ARG A 83 9.15 -9.77 6.59
C ARG A 83 8.77 -8.39 6.10
N TRP A 84 7.48 -8.15 5.90
CA TRP A 84 6.95 -6.81 5.65
C TRP A 84 6.72 -6.04 6.94
N VAL A 85 7.25 -4.82 7.02
CA VAL A 85 7.13 -3.91 8.16
C VAL A 85 6.36 -2.67 7.71
N LYS A 86 5.49 -2.16 8.60
CA LYS A 86 4.68 -0.95 8.38
C LYS A 86 5.37 0.24 9.06
N VAL A 87 5.60 1.31 8.33
CA VAL A 87 6.15 2.57 8.84
C VAL A 87 5.16 3.69 8.50
N LEU A 88 4.76 4.45 9.50
CA LEU A 88 3.80 5.53 9.37
C LEU A 88 4.52 6.87 9.44
N HIS A 89 4.21 7.76 8.50
CA HIS A 89 4.70 9.13 8.46
C HIS A 89 3.53 10.11 8.50
N PHE A 90 3.74 11.22 9.20
CA PHE A 90 2.79 12.31 9.35
C PHE A 90 3.53 13.58 8.94
N SER A 91 2.93 14.35 8.03
CA SER A 91 3.42 15.67 7.62
C SER A 91 2.75 16.74 8.48
#